data_AF-A0A8S2X6B2-F1
#
_entry.id   AF-A0A8S2X6B2-F1
#
_cell.length_a   1.000
_cell.length_b   1.000
_cell.length_c   1.000
_cell.angle_alpha   90.00
_cell.angle_beta   90.00
_cell.angle_gamma   90.00
#
_symmetry.space_group_name_H-M   'P 1'
#
loop_
_entity.id
_entity.type
_entity.pdbx_description
1 polymer ?
#
loop_
_entity_poly.entity_id
_entity_poly.type
_entity_poly.pdbx_seq_one_letter_code
_entity_poly.pdbx_strand_id
1 'polypeptide(L)'
;FQNLTNIQQQINQQFTLKTEFLFIHASNLLATIGKLLTNNNKSNETDEFRKQLYDEWLLLYSKEIYQGLLPLYIALPSALNEFSAFYVTNEMVKSICCAICTIPIDYLLSNNLKPLFHSEDHQSKLPESIQTVFNHLYRLLCLTSNRPLQYSSFHLLNRLLVHISPALILTTNNNEAIAEDDKTCRLPGSMLEALERTENTIKQLLNENDIAEEHLLGDNDHEIISQSSSTTVKSDKEHVIIGELLNYKLLLNLISCYKLVEERYTYKLMLQEKKLVDRFLSIVLGLIPANPVYNDPSSMQVSCITKKLTHSKSMFENDIQLSPDSDLYSPYTIPHLACSVYFQCLSSIPALVREWYHNQAKRIRDAVDRVTQKYVSPILIQRELDAASALKDISVGEAGLFNVKKHSNTREITAIYNIETSRVEICIRLPVNYPLSYANIECTHHVGFTKDQWNKWMLQLKTNLMQNNGDISDGLLIWKQNIAKTMQGIEECSICYCILHANNELPKRTCRTCKKKFHDACLFRWFRSSNKSTCPHCRANF
;
A
#
# COMPACT_ATOMS: atom_id res chain seq x y z
N PHE A 1 9.79 34.81 21.50
CA PHE A 1 9.34 35.66 20.38
C PHE A 1 8.04 36.38 20.78
N GLN A 2 8.09 37.65 21.18
CA GLN A 2 6.91 38.44 21.59
C GLN A 2 6.74 39.76 20.82
N ASN A 3 7.60 40.09 19.85
CA ASN A 3 7.46 41.28 19.01
C ASN A 3 7.68 40.92 17.53
N LEU A 4 6.67 41.18 16.69
CA LEU A 4 6.56 40.71 15.30
C LEU A 4 7.00 41.75 14.25
N THR A 5 7.50 42.92 14.65
CA THR A 5 7.78 44.02 13.71
C THR A 5 9.24 44.14 13.26
N ASN A 6 10.16 43.32 13.78
CA ASN A 6 11.56 43.36 13.33
C ASN A 6 12.31 42.02 13.43
N ILE A 7 11.61 40.91 13.14
CA ILE A 7 12.14 39.55 13.25
C ILE A 7 13.31 39.32 12.27
N GLN A 8 13.24 39.90 11.07
CA GLN A 8 14.21 39.64 10.01
C GLN A 8 15.59 40.27 10.31
N GLN A 9 15.65 41.47 10.89
CA GLN A 9 16.93 42.06 11.35
C GLN A 9 17.48 41.39 12.61
N GLN A 10 16.62 41.01 13.56
CA GLN A 10 17.06 40.35 14.80
C GLN A 10 17.55 38.92 14.57
N ILE A 11 16.93 38.17 13.65
CA ILE A 11 17.39 36.82 13.28
C ILE A 11 18.65 36.89 12.42
N ASN A 12 18.74 37.80 11.44
CA ASN A 12 19.96 37.96 10.62
C ASN A 12 21.20 38.41 11.44
N GLN A 13 21.00 39.02 12.61
CA GLN A 13 22.08 39.33 13.55
C GLN A 13 22.45 38.17 14.51
N GLN A 14 21.55 37.22 14.75
CA GLN A 14 21.74 36.12 15.71
C GLN A 14 22.03 34.75 15.08
N PHE A 15 21.59 34.50 13.84
CA PHE A 15 21.89 33.27 13.11
C PHE A 15 23.32 33.34 12.55
N THR A 16 24.23 32.60 13.17
CA THR A 16 25.63 32.49 12.78
C THR A 16 25.91 31.09 12.27
N LEU A 17 27.03 30.87 11.55
CA LEU A 17 27.49 29.52 11.22
C LEU A 17 27.54 28.58 12.44
N LYS A 18 27.83 29.13 13.63
CA LYS A 18 27.83 28.37 14.89
C LYS A 18 26.43 27.85 15.28
N THR A 19 25.38 28.64 15.08
CA THR A 19 24.01 28.20 15.38
C THR A 19 23.58 27.11 14.40
N GLU A 20 23.97 27.22 13.13
CA GLU A 20 23.71 26.19 12.13
C GLU A 20 24.40 24.85 12.47
N PHE A 21 25.71 24.87 12.79
CA PHE A 21 26.41 23.65 13.22
C PHE A 21 25.79 23.03 14.47
N LEU A 22 25.35 23.86 15.43
CA LEU A 22 24.65 23.38 16.61
C LEU A 22 23.36 22.65 16.23
N PHE A 23 22.54 23.22 15.33
CA PHE A 23 21.32 22.56 14.85
C PHE A 23 21.62 21.24 14.14
N ILE A 24 22.64 21.20 13.28
CA ILE A 24 23.04 19.98 12.57
C ILE A 24 23.44 18.89 13.56
N HIS A 25 24.38 19.18 14.48
CA HIS A 25 24.88 18.18 15.42
C HIS A 25 23.81 17.76 16.43
N ALA A 26 23.01 18.70 16.96
CA ALA A 26 21.93 18.38 17.89
C ALA A 26 20.85 17.52 17.22
N SER A 27 20.46 17.83 15.98
CA SER A 27 19.46 17.07 15.23
C SER A 27 20.00 15.68 14.85
N ASN A 28 21.26 15.56 14.45
CA ASN A 28 21.88 14.26 14.16
C ASN A 28 22.01 13.39 15.42
N LEU A 29 22.35 13.99 16.57
CA LEU A 29 22.35 13.30 17.86
C LEU A 29 20.94 12.81 18.20
N LEU A 30 19.93 13.68 18.08
CA LEU A 30 18.53 13.35 18.33
C LEU A 30 18.04 12.22 17.42
N ALA A 31 18.37 12.27 16.13
CA ALA A 31 18.04 11.22 15.17
C ALA A 31 18.72 9.89 15.52
N THR A 32 19.97 9.93 16.01
CA THR A 32 20.71 8.73 16.42
C THR A 32 20.10 8.10 17.68
N ILE A 33 19.82 8.91 18.69
CA ILE A 33 19.13 8.49 19.92
C ILE A 33 17.76 7.89 19.56
N GLY A 34 16.99 8.60 18.74
CA GLY A 34 15.68 8.14 18.28
C GLY A 34 15.73 6.80 17.53
N LYS A 35 16.67 6.62 16.61
CA LYS A 35 16.87 5.34 15.87
C LYS A 35 17.26 4.19 16.81
N LEU A 36 18.16 4.43 17.76
CA LEU A 36 18.60 3.41 18.74
C LEU A 36 17.45 2.96 19.64
N LEU A 37 16.57 3.89 20.02
CA LEU A 37 15.44 3.63 20.90
C LEU A 37 14.25 3.00 20.17
N THR A 38 14.09 3.25 18.86
CA THR A 38 12.95 2.73 18.06
C THR A 38 13.21 1.39 17.37
N ASN A 39 14.44 1.07 16.98
CA ASN A 39 14.75 -0.14 16.19
C ASN A 39 14.75 -1.47 16.97
N ASN A 40 14.67 -1.45 18.30
CA ASN A 40 15.10 -2.59 19.13
C ASN A 40 13.99 -3.45 19.77
N ASN A 41 12.74 -3.35 19.29
CA ASN A 41 11.60 -4.19 19.76
C ASN A 41 11.68 -5.70 19.36
N LYS A 42 12.88 -6.29 19.20
CA LYS A 42 13.05 -7.65 18.62
C LYS A 42 14.00 -8.62 19.38
N SER A 43 14.42 -8.38 20.64
CA SER A 43 15.35 -9.33 21.32
C SER A 43 15.11 -9.52 22.83
N ASN A 44 14.79 -10.76 23.22
CA ASN A 44 14.03 -11.17 24.41
C ASN A 44 14.69 -11.13 25.83
N GLU A 45 15.91 -10.62 26.07
CA GLU A 45 16.49 -10.68 27.45
C GLU A 45 17.13 -9.38 27.97
N THR A 46 17.43 -8.43 27.09
CA THR A 46 17.94 -7.08 27.44
C THR A 46 16.86 -6.01 27.51
N ASP A 47 15.59 -6.43 27.50
CA ASP A 47 14.43 -5.57 27.25
C ASP A 47 14.02 -4.70 28.44
N GLU A 48 14.26 -5.12 29.69
CA GLU A 48 13.74 -4.39 30.85
C GLU A 48 14.49 -3.07 31.11
N PHE A 49 15.83 -3.11 31.16
CA PHE A 49 16.66 -1.89 31.27
C PHE A 49 16.45 -0.93 30.09
N ARG A 50 16.26 -1.47 28.88
CA ARG A 50 16.07 -0.66 27.68
C ARG A 50 14.68 -0.05 27.61
N LYS A 51 13.66 -0.78 28.07
CA LYS A 51 12.32 -0.25 28.24
C LYS A 51 12.30 0.86 29.29
N GLN A 52 13.00 0.68 30.41
CA GLN A 52 13.17 1.75 31.40
C GLN A 52 13.84 3.00 30.80
N LEU A 53 14.89 2.82 30.00
CA LEU A 53 15.59 3.94 29.35
C LEU A 53 14.73 4.62 28.27
N TYR A 54 13.91 3.84 27.55
CA TYR A 54 12.91 4.36 26.61
C TYR A 54 11.80 5.14 27.32
N ASP A 55 11.27 4.59 28.41
CA ASP A 55 10.23 5.22 29.22
C ASP A 55 10.76 6.51 29.88
N GLU A 56 12.00 6.50 30.37
CA GLU A 56 12.69 7.70 30.88
C GLU A 56 12.87 8.76 29.78
N TRP A 57 13.30 8.34 28.59
CA TRP A 57 13.40 9.21 27.42
C TRP A 57 12.05 9.85 27.05
N LEU A 58 10.97 9.08 27.05
CA LEU A 58 9.62 9.57 26.80
C LEU A 58 9.11 10.51 27.90
N LEU A 59 9.36 10.19 29.16
CA LEU A 59 8.79 10.94 30.28
C LEU A 59 9.55 12.23 30.57
N LEU A 60 10.88 12.22 30.47
CA LEU A 60 11.72 13.30 31.00
C LEU A 60 12.30 14.21 29.91
N TYR A 61 12.68 13.67 28.75
CA TYR A 61 13.56 14.41 27.82
C TYR A 61 12.90 14.74 26.48
N SER A 62 12.16 13.81 25.90
CA SER A 62 11.76 13.91 24.49
C SER A 62 10.58 14.86 24.24
N LYS A 63 9.68 15.03 25.21
CA LYS A 63 8.46 15.83 25.05
C LYS A 63 8.75 17.28 24.65
N GLU A 64 9.58 17.99 25.42
CA GLU A 64 9.88 19.40 25.16
C GLU A 64 10.65 19.58 23.84
N ILE A 65 11.58 18.67 23.57
CA ILE A 65 12.39 18.67 22.34
C ILE A 65 11.48 18.56 21.12
N TYR A 66 10.60 17.56 21.08
CA TYR A 66 9.72 17.34 19.94
C TYR A 66 8.57 18.36 19.84
N GLN A 67 8.10 18.92 20.96
CA GLN A 67 7.15 20.04 20.98
C GLN A 67 7.73 21.31 20.34
N GLY A 68 9.04 21.55 20.46
CA GLY A 68 9.73 22.62 19.73
C GLY A 68 10.07 22.24 18.29
N LEU A 69 10.49 21.00 18.04
CA LEU A 69 10.95 20.53 16.74
C LEU A 69 9.83 20.46 15.69
N LEU A 70 8.62 20.02 16.07
CA LEU A 70 7.51 19.84 15.14
C LEU A 70 7.01 21.17 14.52
N PRO A 71 6.75 22.26 15.29
CA PRO A 71 6.44 23.56 14.72
C PRO A 71 7.58 24.14 13.88
N LEU A 72 8.84 23.94 14.31
CA LEU A 72 10.01 24.36 13.53
C LEU A 72 10.02 23.68 12.16
N TYR A 73 9.85 22.36 12.14
CA TYR A 73 9.79 21.54 10.93
C TYR A 73 8.70 22.02 9.96
N ILE A 74 7.51 22.33 10.45
CA ILE A 74 6.40 22.84 9.62
C ILE A 74 6.67 24.25 9.08
N ALA A 75 7.41 25.08 9.82
CA ALA A 75 7.79 26.42 9.40
C ALA A 75 8.99 26.46 8.44
N LEU A 76 9.74 25.36 8.29
CA LEU A 76 10.96 25.29 7.45
C LEU A 76 10.76 25.78 6.01
N PRO A 77 9.70 25.42 5.27
CA PRO A 77 9.53 25.91 3.89
C PRO A 77 9.40 27.44 3.81
N SER A 78 8.66 28.04 4.75
CA SER A 78 8.52 29.49 4.81
C SER A 78 9.86 30.15 5.12
N ALA A 79 10.62 29.59 6.06
CA ALA A 79 11.96 30.05 6.39
C ALA A 79 12.90 29.94 5.17
N LEU A 80 12.88 28.82 4.44
CA LEU A 80 13.71 28.64 3.24
C LEU A 80 13.42 29.67 2.13
N ASN A 81 12.17 30.14 2.03
CA ASN A 81 11.80 31.19 1.07
C ASN A 81 12.23 32.60 1.54
N GLU A 82 12.28 32.83 2.86
CA GLU A 82 12.63 34.14 3.46
C GLU A 82 14.14 34.34 3.65
N PHE A 83 14.89 33.26 3.91
CA PHE A 83 16.34 33.30 4.13
C PHE A 83 17.11 32.93 2.85
N SER A 84 17.84 33.90 2.26
CA SER A 84 18.77 33.62 1.17
C SER A 84 19.82 32.57 1.59
N ALA A 85 20.26 31.75 0.62
CA ALA A 85 21.10 30.53 0.68
C ALA A 85 22.33 30.43 1.64
N PHE A 86 22.65 31.45 2.43
CA PHE A 86 23.85 31.51 3.27
C PHE A 86 23.69 30.98 4.71
N TYR A 87 22.47 30.75 5.21
CA TYR A 87 22.24 30.42 6.64
C TYR A 87 21.49 29.11 6.93
N VAL A 88 20.79 28.56 5.93
CA VAL A 88 20.10 27.27 6.05
C VAL A 88 20.63 26.38 4.95
N THR A 89 21.68 25.62 5.25
CA THR A 89 22.19 24.62 4.32
C THR A 89 21.19 23.48 4.16
N ASN A 90 21.24 22.81 3.00
CA ASN A 90 20.52 21.55 2.81
C ASN A 90 20.85 20.53 3.90
N GLU A 91 22.07 20.58 4.47
CA GLU A 91 22.50 19.68 5.54
C GLU A 91 21.77 19.93 6.87
N MET A 92 21.52 21.20 7.22
CA MET A 92 20.65 21.55 8.35
C MET A 92 19.24 21.00 8.13
N VAL A 93 18.65 21.18 6.95
CA VAL A 93 17.32 20.64 6.64
C VAL A 93 17.29 19.12 6.74
N LYS A 94 18.28 18.41 6.15
CA LYS A 94 18.39 16.95 6.26
C LYS A 94 18.45 16.48 7.71
N SER A 95 19.31 17.09 8.52
CA SER A 95 19.48 16.71 9.94
C SER A 95 18.18 16.86 10.74
N ILE A 96 17.44 17.96 10.55
CA ILE A 96 16.13 18.19 11.18
C ILE A 96 15.10 17.17 10.66
N CYS A 97 15.08 16.90 9.35
CA CYS A 97 14.18 15.91 8.74
C CYS A 97 14.45 14.48 9.26
N CYS A 98 15.71 14.12 9.46
CA CYS A 98 16.11 12.86 10.07
C CYS A 98 15.67 12.77 11.54
N ALA A 99 15.81 13.86 12.31
CA ALA A 99 15.43 13.92 13.70
C ALA A 99 13.91 13.86 13.90
N ILE A 100 13.13 14.56 13.08
CA ILE A 100 11.66 14.53 13.21
C ILE A 100 11.09 13.16 12.87
N CYS A 101 11.73 12.39 11.96
CA CYS A 101 11.27 11.04 11.64
C CYS A 101 11.21 10.10 12.86
N THR A 102 11.98 10.38 13.93
CA THR A 102 12.02 9.59 15.16
C THR A 102 11.06 10.09 16.25
N ILE A 103 10.22 11.09 15.97
CA ILE A 103 9.22 11.60 16.93
C ILE A 103 8.27 10.49 17.41
N PRO A 104 8.00 10.33 18.72
CA PRO A 104 6.96 9.43 19.21
C PRO A 104 5.57 9.77 18.66
N ILE A 105 4.75 8.75 18.38
CA ILE A 105 3.44 8.94 17.75
C ILE A 105 2.50 9.76 18.64
N ASP A 106 2.58 9.58 19.97
CA ASP A 106 1.74 10.30 20.94
C ASP A 106 1.92 11.82 20.87
N TYR A 107 3.14 12.28 20.54
CA TYR A 107 3.42 13.71 20.38
C TYR A 107 2.91 14.27 19.06
N LEU A 108 2.83 13.45 18.01
CA LEU A 108 2.14 13.83 16.77
C LEU A 108 0.62 13.94 17.02
N LEU A 109 0.04 13.03 17.81
CA LEU A 109 -1.39 13.04 18.12
C LEU A 109 -1.78 14.18 19.07
N SER A 110 -0.92 14.55 20.02
CA SER A 110 -1.12 15.61 21.04
C SER A 110 -0.48 16.95 20.67
N ASN A 111 -0.51 17.30 19.37
CA ASN A 111 0.11 18.52 18.88
C ASN A 111 -0.72 19.78 19.18
N ASN A 112 -0.03 20.92 19.29
CA ASN A 112 -0.62 22.26 19.47
C ASN A 112 -0.41 23.14 18.22
N LEU A 113 -0.52 22.55 17.03
CA LEU A 113 -0.32 23.29 15.79
C LEU A 113 -1.52 24.19 15.46
N LYS A 114 -1.28 25.23 14.67
CA LYS A 114 -2.36 26.07 14.15
C LYS A 114 -3.27 25.22 13.26
N PRO A 115 -4.60 25.22 13.49
CA PRO A 115 -5.53 24.46 12.67
C PRO A 115 -5.41 24.83 11.18
N LEU A 116 -5.36 23.80 10.33
CA LEU A 116 -5.37 23.93 8.88
C LEU A 116 -6.40 22.93 8.38
N PHE A 117 -7.56 23.39 7.90
CA PHE A 117 -8.67 22.55 7.45
C PHE A 117 -9.04 22.86 6.00
N HIS A 118 -9.37 21.81 5.26
CA HIS A 118 -9.91 21.85 3.90
C HIS A 118 -11.44 21.70 3.92
N SER A 119 -12.10 22.10 2.82
CA SER A 119 -13.56 22.04 2.70
C SER A 119 -14.15 20.64 2.91
N GLU A 120 -13.43 19.59 2.50
CA GLU A 120 -13.88 18.20 2.63
C GLU A 120 -13.58 17.57 4.01
N ASP A 121 -12.77 18.22 4.86
CA ASP A 121 -12.34 17.65 6.13
C ASP A 121 -13.47 17.49 7.14
N HIS A 122 -14.51 18.33 7.03
CA HIS A 122 -15.75 18.21 7.83
C HIS A 122 -16.47 16.87 7.63
N GLN A 123 -16.16 16.15 6.56
CA GLN A 123 -16.76 14.85 6.26
C GLN A 123 -16.03 13.68 6.92
N SER A 124 -14.81 13.90 7.41
CA SER A 124 -14.01 12.89 8.12
C SER A 124 -14.30 12.94 9.63
N LYS A 125 -14.48 11.79 10.29
CA LYS A 125 -14.67 11.70 11.76
C LYS A 125 -13.34 11.79 12.53
N LEU A 126 -12.35 12.50 11.97
CA LEU A 126 -11.00 12.57 12.55
C LEU A 126 -10.93 13.61 13.68
N PRO A 127 -10.18 13.33 14.77
CA PRO A 127 -9.85 14.34 15.76
C PRO A 127 -9.14 15.54 15.13
N GLU A 128 -9.47 16.75 15.58
CA GLU A 128 -8.93 18.01 15.02
C GLU A 128 -7.40 18.08 15.04
N SER A 129 -6.76 17.55 16.10
CA SER A 129 -5.30 17.52 16.22
C SER A 129 -4.66 16.64 15.14
N ILE A 130 -5.25 15.48 14.84
CA ILE A 130 -4.77 14.55 13.83
C ILE A 130 -4.96 15.15 12.43
N GLN A 131 -6.15 15.70 12.17
CA GLN A 131 -6.46 16.34 10.89
C GLN A 131 -5.50 17.51 10.61
N THR A 132 -5.21 18.32 11.62
CA THR A 132 -4.30 19.47 11.51
C THR A 132 -2.88 19.02 11.14
N VAL A 133 -2.31 18.04 11.85
CA VAL A 133 -0.97 17.50 11.51
C VAL A 133 -0.97 16.89 10.12
N PHE A 134 -1.98 16.10 9.80
CA PHE A 134 -2.09 15.44 8.51
C PHE A 134 -2.07 16.44 7.35
N ASN A 135 -2.84 17.52 7.46
CA ASN A 135 -2.90 18.57 6.44
C ASN A 135 -1.58 19.35 6.32
N HIS A 136 -0.92 19.70 7.43
CA HIS A 136 0.40 20.34 7.38
C HIS A 136 1.44 19.44 6.73
N LEU A 137 1.46 18.14 7.05
CA LEU A 137 2.38 17.18 6.45
C LEU A 137 2.09 16.96 4.95
N TYR A 138 0.83 16.95 4.53
CA TYR A 138 0.47 16.86 3.09
C TYR A 138 0.93 18.09 2.29
N ARG A 139 0.85 19.28 2.90
CA ARG A 139 1.44 20.48 2.32
C ARG A 139 2.94 20.35 2.13
N LEU A 140 3.66 19.83 3.12
CA LEU A 140 5.10 19.59 2.99
C LEU A 140 5.42 18.54 1.91
N LEU A 141 4.62 17.48 1.82
CA LEU A 141 4.78 16.44 0.81
C LEU A 141 4.64 16.97 -0.63
N CYS A 142 3.62 17.78 -0.88
CA CYS A 142 3.21 18.12 -2.26
C CYS A 142 3.63 19.52 -2.72
N LEU A 143 3.90 20.46 -1.80
CA LEU A 143 4.14 21.87 -2.13
C LEU A 143 5.57 22.35 -1.90
N THR A 144 6.48 21.46 -1.47
CA THR A 144 7.89 21.81 -1.26
C THR A 144 8.77 21.20 -2.35
N SER A 145 9.77 21.97 -2.80
CA SER A 145 10.79 21.50 -3.75
C SER A 145 11.95 20.76 -3.05
N ASN A 146 11.99 20.79 -1.72
CA ASN A 146 13.06 20.20 -0.92
C ASN A 146 12.75 18.73 -0.60
N ARG A 147 13.51 17.81 -1.22
CA ARG A 147 13.28 16.35 -1.11
C ARG A 147 13.33 15.79 0.33
N PRO A 148 14.26 16.22 1.22
CA PRO A 148 14.25 15.83 2.62
C PRO A 148 12.91 16.07 3.31
N LEU A 149 12.29 17.24 3.09
CA LEU A 149 10.97 17.58 3.64
C LEU A 149 9.88 16.68 3.06
N GLN A 150 9.93 16.37 1.76
CA GLN A 150 8.97 15.44 1.14
C GLN A 150 9.10 14.03 1.75
N TYR A 151 10.32 13.52 1.89
CA TYR A 151 10.57 12.18 2.42
C TYR A 151 10.25 12.06 3.91
N SER A 152 10.65 13.03 4.74
CA SER A 152 10.28 13.01 6.16
C SER A 152 8.76 13.14 6.34
N SER A 153 8.09 13.96 5.53
CA SER A 153 6.63 14.06 5.57
C SER A 153 5.96 12.75 5.18
N PHE A 154 6.45 12.08 4.13
CA PHE A 154 5.99 10.75 3.75
C PHE A 154 6.13 9.74 4.90
N HIS A 155 7.28 9.69 5.58
CA HIS A 155 7.49 8.80 6.73
C HIS A 155 6.53 9.07 7.88
N LEU A 156 6.34 10.35 8.23
CA LEU A 156 5.42 10.75 9.30
C LEU A 156 3.97 10.44 8.95
N LEU A 157 3.55 10.72 7.72
CA LEU A 157 2.23 10.37 7.22
C LEU A 157 2.00 8.87 7.24
N ASN A 158 2.97 8.08 6.78
CA ASN A 158 2.89 6.63 6.76
C ASN A 158 2.69 6.04 8.17
N ARG A 159 3.32 6.64 9.19
CA ARG A 159 3.14 6.25 10.60
C ARG A 159 1.75 6.62 11.14
N LEU A 160 1.13 7.68 10.64
CA LEU A 160 -0.23 8.10 11.03
C LEU A 160 -1.33 7.25 10.38
N LEU A 161 -1.06 6.59 9.25
CA LEU A 161 -2.09 5.84 8.50
C LEU A 161 -2.82 4.80 9.34
N VAL A 162 -2.12 4.05 10.20
CA VAL A 162 -2.72 3.01 11.06
C VAL A 162 -3.70 3.59 12.07
N HIS A 163 -3.48 4.83 12.53
CA HIS A 163 -4.36 5.52 13.48
C HIS A 163 -5.54 6.20 12.78
N ILE A 164 -5.37 6.59 11.52
CA ILE A 164 -6.38 7.27 10.71
C ILE A 164 -7.32 6.27 10.03
N SER A 165 -6.80 5.12 9.57
CA SER A 165 -7.54 4.17 8.74
C SER A 165 -8.91 3.75 9.31
N PRO A 166 -9.08 3.50 10.62
CA PRO A 166 -10.39 3.11 11.17
C PRO A 166 -11.41 4.25 11.13
N ALA A 167 -10.96 5.49 11.30
CA ALA A 167 -11.83 6.68 11.33
C ALA A 167 -12.31 7.11 9.93
N LEU A 168 -11.66 6.63 8.87
CA LEU A 168 -12.04 6.91 7.48
C LEU A 168 -13.20 6.04 6.97
N ILE A 169 -13.50 4.92 7.65
CA ILE A 169 -14.66 4.08 7.34
C ILE A 169 -15.83 4.56 8.19
N LEU A 170 -16.73 5.29 7.56
CA LEU A 170 -17.88 5.91 8.21
C LEU A 170 -19.08 4.97 8.15
N THR A 171 -19.67 4.64 9.31
CA THR A 171 -20.99 4.01 9.40
C THR A 171 -22.10 5.07 9.35
N THR A 172 -23.11 4.88 8.49
CA THR A 172 -24.22 5.82 8.27
C THR A 172 -25.41 5.65 9.23
N ASN A 173 -25.51 4.58 10.05
CA ASN A 173 -26.55 4.44 11.08
C ASN A 173 -26.04 3.95 12.45
N ASN A 174 -26.63 4.50 13.53
CA ASN A 174 -26.35 4.19 14.95
C ASN A 174 -27.26 3.08 15.56
N ASN A 175 -28.00 2.32 14.75
CA ASN A 175 -28.90 1.28 15.28
C ASN A 175 -28.18 -0.07 15.36
N GLU A 176 -28.43 -0.82 16.45
CA GLU A 176 -27.78 -2.10 16.84
C GLU A 176 -27.96 -3.28 15.85
N ALA A 177 -28.49 -3.04 14.65
CA ALA A 177 -28.50 -3.98 13.53
C ALA A 177 -27.80 -3.32 12.32
N ILE A 178 -26.47 -3.21 12.40
CA ILE A 178 -25.65 -2.55 11.37
C ILE A 178 -25.58 -3.45 10.13
N ALA A 179 -26.08 -2.96 8.99
CA ALA A 179 -25.95 -3.62 7.68
C ALA A 179 -24.69 -3.15 6.94
N GLU A 180 -24.13 -3.99 6.07
CA GLU A 180 -22.86 -3.75 5.37
C GLU A 180 -22.83 -2.52 4.44
N ASP A 181 -23.95 -2.01 3.87
CA ASP A 181 -23.96 -0.77 3.05
C ASP A 181 -23.87 0.52 3.87
N ASP A 182 -23.92 0.50 5.21
CA ASP A 182 -23.79 1.75 5.94
C ASP A 182 -22.33 2.26 5.97
N LYS A 183 -21.36 1.47 5.46
CA LYS A 183 -19.94 1.81 5.50
C LYS A 183 -19.50 2.52 4.22
N THR A 184 -19.09 3.78 4.32
CA THR A 184 -18.44 4.53 3.22
C THR A 184 -17.01 4.89 3.61
N CYS A 185 -16.06 4.70 2.71
CA CYS A 185 -14.67 5.13 2.91
C CYS A 185 -14.50 6.52 2.28
N ARG A 186 -14.13 7.51 3.09
CA ARG A 186 -13.81 8.86 2.62
C ARG A 186 -12.35 9.15 2.90
N LEU A 187 -11.62 9.55 1.87
CA LEU A 187 -10.22 9.98 2.00
C LEU A 187 -10.16 11.38 2.64
N PRO A 188 -9.09 11.71 3.38
CA PRO A 188 -8.88 13.06 3.88
C PRO A 188 -8.85 14.10 2.74
N GLY A 189 -9.38 15.30 2.97
CA GLY A 189 -9.52 16.33 1.94
C GLY A 189 -8.17 16.77 1.36
N SER A 190 -7.14 16.90 2.19
CA SER A 190 -5.78 17.23 1.74
C SER A 190 -5.18 16.20 0.78
N MET A 191 -5.54 14.93 0.93
CA MET A 191 -5.09 13.86 0.04
C MET A 191 -5.78 13.96 -1.33
N LEU A 192 -7.09 14.19 -1.34
CA LEU A 192 -7.87 14.36 -2.57
C LEU A 192 -7.48 15.63 -3.32
N GLU A 193 -7.36 16.77 -2.63
CA GLU A 193 -6.96 18.04 -3.25
C GLU A 193 -5.54 17.96 -3.82
N ALA A 194 -4.62 17.26 -3.12
CA ALA A 194 -3.29 17.01 -3.65
C ALA A 194 -3.35 16.23 -4.96
N LEU A 195 -4.18 15.19 -5.06
CA LEU A 195 -4.40 14.46 -6.31
C LEU A 195 -4.99 15.40 -7.36
N GLU A 196 -6.08 16.11 -7.10
CA GLU A 196 -6.71 16.97 -8.14
C GLU A 196 -5.74 18.04 -8.69
N ARG A 197 -4.91 18.62 -7.83
CA ARG A 197 -3.96 19.68 -8.21
C ARG A 197 -2.85 19.22 -9.14
N THR A 198 -2.25 18.07 -8.86
CA THR A 198 -1.11 17.52 -9.61
C THR A 198 -1.52 16.96 -10.97
N GLU A 199 -2.81 16.68 -11.16
CA GLU A 199 -3.34 16.04 -12.37
C GLU A 199 -3.04 16.82 -13.63
N ASN A 200 -3.36 18.12 -13.61
CA ASN A 200 -3.23 18.98 -14.78
C ASN A 200 -1.75 19.18 -15.15
N THR A 201 -0.90 19.36 -14.14
CA THR A 201 0.54 19.51 -14.32
C THR A 201 1.18 18.26 -14.90
N ILE A 202 0.78 17.07 -14.42
CA ILE A 202 1.34 15.80 -14.89
C ILE A 202 0.82 15.44 -16.28
N LYS A 203 -0.46 15.67 -16.56
CA LYS A 203 -1.02 15.48 -17.91
C LYS A 203 -0.32 16.37 -18.94
N GLN A 204 -0.06 17.63 -18.59
CA GLN A 204 0.72 18.54 -19.44
C GLN A 204 2.15 18.00 -19.65
N LEU A 205 2.81 17.54 -18.59
CA LEU A 205 4.16 16.97 -18.67
C LEU A 205 4.24 15.68 -19.51
N LEU A 206 3.24 14.81 -19.44
CA LEU A 206 3.22 13.57 -20.21
C LEU A 206 2.92 13.84 -21.69
N ASN A 207 2.04 14.80 -21.98
CA ASN A 207 1.73 15.24 -23.35
C ASN A 207 2.89 16.04 -23.99
N GLU A 208 3.59 16.89 -23.23
CA GLU A 208 4.76 17.66 -23.69
C GLU A 208 5.95 16.75 -24.05
N ASN A 209 5.99 15.55 -23.48
CA ASN A 209 7.13 14.67 -23.62
C ASN A 209 7.01 13.65 -24.76
N ASP A 210 5.83 13.31 -25.32
CA ASP A 210 5.70 12.21 -26.32
C ASP A 210 6.42 10.88 -25.95
N ILE A 211 6.83 10.71 -24.68
CA ILE A 211 7.71 9.62 -24.21
C ILE A 211 6.92 8.34 -23.94
N ALA A 212 5.63 8.43 -23.63
CA ALA A 212 4.83 7.27 -23.25
C ALA A 212 4.62 6.26 -24.39
N GLU A 213 4.66 6.71 -25.65
CA GLU A 213 4.37 5.84 -26.79
C GLU A 213 5.59 5.14 -27.38
N GLU A 214 6.81 5.65 -27.17
CA GLU A 214 8.04 5.11 -27.76
C GLU A 214 8.93 4.36 -26.75
N HIS A 215 8.98 4.78 -25.47
CA HIS A 215 9.86 4.16 -24.46
C HIS A 215 9.43 2.76 -24.01
N LEU A 216 8.14 2.43 -24.01
CA LEU A 216 7.66 1.08 -23.66
C LEU A 216 7.76 0.06 -24.83
N LEU A 217 8.15 0.53 -26.03
CA LEU A 217 8.12 -0.24 -27.28
C LEU A 217 9.49 -0.39 -27.95
N GLY A 218 10.55 0.21 -27.41
CA GLY A 218 11.89 0.02 -27.94
C GLY A 218 12.38 -1.41 -27.71
N ASP A 219 12.39 -2.24 -28.76
CA ASP A 219 13.02 -3.57 -28.79
C ASP A 219 14.57 -3.52 -28.71
N ASN A 220 15.17 -2.37 -28.41
CA ASN A 220 16.61 -2.21 -28.39
C ASN A 220 17.17 -2.72 -27.05
N ASP A 221 17.48 -4.03 -27.01
CA ASP A 221 18.32 -4.67 -25.98
C ASP A 221 19.76 -4.07 -25.91
N HIS A 222 20.07 -3.10 -26.77
CA HIS A 222 21.30 -2.32 -26.76
C HIS A 222 20.97 -0.84 -26.88
N GLU A 223 20.96 -0.14 -25.75
CA GLU A 223 21.73 1.10 -25.51
C GLU A 223 21.26 1.71 -24.20
N ILE A 224 22.19 1.80 -23.25
CA ILE A 224 22.14 2.82 -22.22
C ILE A 224 22.01 4.12 -23.00
N ILE A 225 20.84 4.77 -22.99
CA ILE A 225 20.74 6.15 -23.46
C ILE A 225 21.60 6.96 -22.50
N SER A 226 22.87 7.09 -22.87
CA SER A 226 23.74 8.14 -22.43
C SER A 226 23.02 9.44 -22.73
N GLN A 227 22.72 10.19 -21.67
CA GLN A 227 22.75 11.64 -21.69
C GLN A 227 21.93 12.29 -22.81
N SER A 228 20.61 12.44 -22.60
CA SER A 228 20.01 13.74 -22.95
C SER A 228 20.26 14.69 -21.79
N SER A 229 21.44 15.30 -21.88
CA SER A 229 21.88 16.54 -21.24
C SER A 229 20.78 17.41 -20.64
N SER A 230 20.91 17.63 -19.33
CA SER A 230 20.85 18.94 -18.69
C SER A 230 20.37 20.10 -19.57
N THR A 231 19.14 20.56 -19.33
CA THR A 231 18.87 21.99 -19.27
C THR A 231 18.23 22.27 -17.91
N THR A 232 18.92 23.13 -17.18
CA THR A 232 18.77 23.60 -15.80
C THR A 232 17.46 24.37 -15.54
N VAL A 233 16.33 23.84 -16.00
CA VAL A 233 14.96 24.39 -15.80
C VAL A 233 13.96 23.29 -15.35
N LYS A 234 14.43 22.08 -15.00
CA LYS A 234 13.57 20.91 -14.63
C LYS A 234 13.22 20.78 -13.13
N SER A 235 13.84 21.54 -12.21
CA SER A 235 13.66 21.36 -10.76
C SER A 235 12.22 21.59 -10.26
N ASP A 236 11.49 22.51 -10.90
CA ASP A 236 10.18 22.94 -10.41
C ASP A 236 9.05 21.98 -10.81
N LYS A 237 9.29 21.05 -11.73
CA LYS A 237 8.29 20.05 -12.13
C LYS A 237 8.57 18.67 -11.53
N GLU A 238 9.83 18.34 -11.22
CA GLU A 238 10.21 17.05 -10.60
C GLU A 238 9.62 16.84 -9.21
N HIS A 239 9.62 17.87 -8.35
CA HIS A 239 9.08 17.74 -7.00
C HIS A 239 7.58 17.47 -6.99
N VAL A 240 6.84 17.96 -8.00
CA VAL A 240 5.42 17.67 -8.20
C VAL A 240 5.21 16.20 -8.55
N ILE A 241 6.04 15.63 -9.43
CA ILE A 241 5.99 14.20 -9.80
C ILE A 241 6.32 13.33 -8.57
N ILE A 242 7.36 13.68 -7.82
CA ILE A 242 7.74 12.94 -6.61
C ILE A 242 6.61 13.01 -5.56
N GLY A 243 6.09 14.20 -5.30
CA GLY A 243 4.96 14.39 -4.36
C GLY A 243 3.74 13.55 -4.74
N GLU A 244 3.43 13.47 -6.04
CA GLU A 244 2.37 12.62 -6.56
C GLU A 244 2.65 11.13 -6.33
N LEU A 245 3.82 10.62 -6.74
CA LEU A 245 4.19 9.21 -6.56
C LEU A 245 4.17 8.80 -5.08
N LEU A 246 4.62 9.70 -4.18
CA LEU A 246 4.56 9.48 -2.74
C LEU A 246 3.13 9.49 -2.20
N ASN A 247 2.27 10.37 -2.70
CA ASN A 247 0.85 10.39 -2.33
C ASN A 247 0.17 9.05 -2.68
N TYR A 248 0.57 8.44 -3.80
CA TYR A 248 -0.01 7.17 -4.25
C TYR A 248 0.52 6.01 -3.43
N LYS A 249 1.81 6.05 -3.11
CA LYS A 249 2.40 5.10 -2.17
C LYS A 249 1.71 5.18 -0.80
N LEU A 250 1.37 6.38 -0.31
CA LEU A 250 0.56 6.55 0.91
C LEU A 250 -0.85 5.95 0.77
N LEU A 251 -1.51 6.13 -0.38
CA LEU A 251 -2.83 5.54 -0.62
C LEU A 251 -2.78 4.01 -0.60
N LEU A 252 -1.79 3.41 -1.26
CA LEU A 252 -1.61 1.97 -1.27
C LEU A 252 -1.22 1.43 0.11
N ASN A 253 -0.43 2.19 0.88
CA ASN A 253 -0.14 1.87 2.27
C ASN A 253 -1.39 1.94 3.14
N LEU A 254 -2.25 2.95 2.94
CA LEU A 254 -3.54 3.07 3.64
C LEU A 254 -4.42 1.85 3.33
N ILE A 255 -4.48 1.44 2.07
CA ILE A 255 -5.20 0.24 1.64
C ILE A 255 -4.67 -1.01 2.35
N SER A 256 -3.35 -1.11 2.53
CA SER A 256 -2.73 -2.23 3.25
C SER A 256 -3.04 -2.27 4.75
N CYS A 257 -3.46 -1.14 5.35
CA CYS A 257 -3.93 -1.11 6.73
C CYS A 257 -5.28 -1.83 6.90
N TYR A 258 -6.09 -1.91 5.84
CA TYR A 258 -7.39 -2.58 5.84
C TYR A 258 -7.24 -4.07 5.64
N LYS A 259 -7.33 -4.83 6.74
CA LYS A 259 -7.15 -6.28 6.71
C LYS A 259 -8.47 -7.01 6.46
N LEU A 260 -9.60 -6.44 6.90
CA LEU A 260 -10.91 -7.09 6.81
C LEU A 260 -11.48 -6.99 5.40
N VAL A 261 -12.13 -8.05 4.93
CA VAL A 261 -12.67 -8.12 3.57
C VAL A 261 -13.78 -7.09 3.32
N GLU A 262 -14.57 -6.71 4.33
CA GLU A 262 -15.58 -5.63 4.24
C GLU A 262 -14.94 -4.28 3.92
N GLU A 263 -13.83 -3.98 4.58
CA GLU A 263 -13.04 -2.77 4.35
C GLU A 263 -12.46 -2.80 2.93
N ARG A 264 -12.06 -4.00 2.45
CA ARG A 264 -11.57 -4.21 1.08
C ARG A 264 -12.59 -3.87 0.01
N TYR A 265 -13.85 -4.25 0.23
CA TYR A 265 -14.93 -3.87 -0.66
C TYR A 265 -15.17 -2.36 -0.63
N THR A 266 -15.12 -1.75 0.56
CA THR A 266 -15.38 -0.32 0.76
C THR A 266 -14.36 0.56 0.06
N TYR A 267 -13.05 0.30 0.23
CA TYR A 267 -12.03 1.08 -0.48
C TYR A 267 -12.07 0.81 -1.99
N LYS A 268 -12.46 -0.40 -2.43
CA LYS A 268 -12.58 -0.73 -3.86
C LYS A 268 -13.61 0.17 -4.52
N LEU A 269 -14.79 0.32 -3.91
CA LEU A 269 -15.84 1.22 -4.41
C LEU A 269 -15.34 2.67 -4.49
N MET A 270 -14.66 3.15 -3.45
CA MET A 270 -14.10 4.50 -3.43
C MET A 270 -13.10 4.73 -4.58
N LEU A 271 -12.18 3.78 -4.81
CA LEU A 271 -11.20 3.87 -5.90
C LEU A 271 -11.85 3.88 -7.29
N GLN A 272 -12.93 3.11 -7.47
CA GLN A 272 -13.69 3.06 -8.72
C GLN A 272 -14.49 4.34 -8.95
N GLU A 273 -15.19 4.85 -7.93
CA GLU A 273 -15.98 6.09 -8.02
C GLU A 273 -15.11 7.28 -8.41
N LYS A 274 -13.94 7.40 -7.80
CA LYS A 274 -12.99 8.49 -8.07
C LYS A 274 -12.09 8.24 -9.29
N LYS A 275 -12.25 7.13 -10.03
CA LYS A 275 -11.44 6.71 -11.20
C LYS A 275 -9.93 6.81 -10.97
N LEU A 276 -9.50 6.55 -9.74
CA LEU A 276 -8.13 6.76 -9.31
C LEU A 276 -7.19 5.79 -10.04
N VAL A 277 -7.57 4.52 -10.17
CA VAL A 277 -6.74 3.49 -10.80
C VAL A 277 -6.41 3.81 -12.26
N ASP A 278 -7.38 4.26 -13.06
CA ASP A 278 -7.17 4.64 -14.46
C ASP A 278 -6.14 5.77 -14.60
N ARG A 279 -6.35 6.83 -13.82
CA ARG A 279 -5.46 7.99 -13.77
C ARG A 279 -4.05 7.57 -13.37
N PHE A 280 -3.96 6.69 -12.37
CA PHE A 280 -2.71 6.34 -11.75
C PHE A 280 -1.81 5.49 -12.62
N LEU A 281 -2.38 4.41 -13.18
CA LEU A 281 -1.64 3.50 -14.04
C LEU A 281 -1.17 4.22 -15.31
N SER A 282 -1.96 5.15 -15.83
CA SER A 282 -1.55 5.97 -16.99
C SER A 282 -0.31 6.82 -16.71
N ILE A 283 -0.22 7.42 -15.52
CA ILE A 283 0.95 8.24 -15.11
C ILE A 283 2.16 7.34 -14.83
N VAL A 284 1.98 6.33 -13.99
CA VAL A 284 3.09 5.48 -13.52
C VAL A 284 3.71 4.71 -14.68
N LEU A 285 2.91 4.16 -15.59
CA LEU A 285 3.43 3.43 -16.75
C LEU A 285 4.24 4.33 -17.70
N GLY A 286 3.88 5.61 -17.83
CA GLY A 286 4.65 6.60 -18.60
C GLY A 286 6.01 6.97 -17.96
N LEU A 287 6.20 6.69 -16.67
CA LEU A 287 7.43 6.97 -15.92
C LEU A 287 8.34 5.74 -15.73
N ILE A 288 7.87 4.54 -16.09
CA ILE A 288 8.67 3.33 -16.03
C ILE A 288 9.64 3.32 -17.23
N PRO A 289 10.95 3.15 -16.99
CA PRO A 289 11.93 3.09 -18.07
C PRO A 289 11.82 1.78 -18.84
N ALA A 290 12.23 1.80 -20.13
CA ALA A 290 12.27 0.61 -20.99
C ALA A 290 13.04 -0.56 -20.35
N ASN A 291 14.16 -0.24 -19.71
CA ASN A 291 14.94 -1.18 -18.91
C ASN A 291 14.99 -0.70 -17.44
N PRO A 292 14.14 -1.25 -16.56
CA PRO A 292 14.03 -0.90 -15.14
C PRO A 292 15.14 -1.56 -14.32
N VAL A 293 16.38 -1.39 -14.76
CA VAL A 293 17.58 -1.95 -14.14
C VAL A 293 18.58 -0.83 -13.93
N TYR A 294 19.11 -0.72 -12.72
CA TYR A 294 20.17 0.22 -12.39
C TYR A 294 21.39 -0.51 -11.87
N ASN A 295 22.57 0.05 -12.10
CA ASN A 295 23.82 -0.49 -11.59
C ASN A 295 24.11 0.12 -10.22
N ASP A 296 24.30 -0.74 -9.22
CA ASP A 296 24.79 -0.36 -7.92
C ASP A 296 26.23 -0.88 -7.77
N PRO A 297 27.26 -0.02 -7.94
CA PRO A 297 28.66 -0.43 -7.80
C PRO A 297 29.00 -0.95 -6.40
N SER A 298 28.22 -0.55 -5.40
CA SER A 298 28.50 -0.80 -3.99
C SER A 298 27.93 -2.11 -3.46
N SER A 299 27.06 -2.79 -4.22
CA SER A 299 26.52 -4.08 -3.79
C SER A 299 26.35 -5.08 -4.93
N MET A 300 26.72 -6.34 -4.66
CA MET A 300 26.43 -7.48 -5.51
C MET A 300 25.20 -8.20 -5.00
N GLN A 301 24.25 -8.53 -5.87
CA GLN A 301 23.10 -9.37 -5.55
C GLN A 301 22.95 -10.49 -6.58
N VAL A 302 22.32 -11.59 -6.16
CA VAL A 302 21.84 -12.63 -7.08
C VAL A 302 20.52 -12.13 -7.64
N SER A 303 20.49 -11.79 -8.94
CA SER A 303 19.25 -11.36 -9.61
C SER A 303 18.18 -12.43 -9.48
N CYS A 304 16.97 -12.08 -9.06
CA CYS A 304 15.86 -13.04 -8.97
C CYS A 304 15.41 -13.51 -10.37
N ILE A 305 15.67 -12.67 -11.38
CA ILE A 305 15.33 -12.92 -12.79
C ILE A 305 16.37 -13.83 -13.45
N THR A 306 17.65 -13.48 -13.39
CA THR A 306 18.71 -14.22 -14.11
C THR A 306 19.39 -15.30 -13.29
N LYS A 307 19.16 -15.33 -11.95
CA LYS A 307 19.83 -16.20 -10.99
C LYS A 307 21.36 -16.11 -11.02
N LYS A 308 21.90 -15.00 -11.55
CA LYS A 308 23.34 -14.71 -11.64
C LYS A 308 23.71 -13.57 -10.69
N LEU A 309 24.97 -13.57 -10.24
CA LEU A 309 25.57 -12.44 -9.52
C LEU A 309 25.72 -11.27 -10.48
N THR A 310 25.06 -10.16 -10.17
CA THR A 310 25.10 -8.95 -10.98
C THR A 310 25.18 -7.71 -10.11
N HIS A 311 25.89 -6.69 -10.60
CA HIS A 311 25.81 -5.32 -10.05
C HIS A 311 24.53 -4.60 -10.48
N SER A 312 23.83 -5.16 -11.47
CA SER A 312 22.56 -4.67 -11.98
C SER A 312 21.41 -5.15 -11.10
N LYS A 313 20.65 -4.25 -10.51
CA LYS A 313 19.45 -4.53 -9.71
C LYS A 313 18.20 -4.12 -10.47
N SER A 314 17.16 -4.94 -10.39
CA SER A 314 15.85 -4.52 -10.87
C SER A 314 15.26 -3.47 -9.91
N MET A 315 14.70 -2.39 -10.46
CA MET A 315 13.96 -1.39 -9.69
C MET A 315 12.70 -1.98 -9.02
N PHE A 316 12.29 -3.19 -9.40
CA PHE A 316 11.14 -3.91 -8.82
C PHE A 316 11.51 -4.85 -7.67
N GLU A 317 12.78 -5.21 -7.49
CA GLU A 317 13.20 -6.19 -6.48
C GLU A 317 13.26 -5.60 -5.06
N ASN A 318 13.71 -4.35 -4.94
CA ASN A 318 13.90 -3.68 -3.66
C ASN A 318 13.11 -2.38 -3.62
N ASP A 319 12.44 -2.12 -2.50
CA ASP A 319 11.85 -0.81 -2.25
C ASP A 319 12.95 0.27 -2.16
N ILE A 320 12.67 1.43 -2.77
CA ILE A 320 13.55 2.59 -2.68
C ILE A 320 13.65 3.07 -1.22
N GLN A 321 14.88 3.27 -0.75
CA GLN A 321 15.14 3.85 0.57
C GLN A 321 14.94 5.37 0.52
N LEU A 322 13.76 5.83 0.93
CA LEU A 322 13.40 7.24 0.96
C LEU A 322 13.93 7.94 2.22
N SER A 323 15.23 7.88 2.50
CA SER A 323 15.76 8.55 3.70
C SER A 323 15.94 10.05 3.43
N PRO A 324 15.67 10.93 4.41
CA PRO A 324 15.98 12.36 4.26
C PRO A 324 17.47 12.66 4.05
N ASP A 325 18.33 11.69 4.41
CA ASP A 325 19.79 11.74 4.28
C ASP A 325 20.30 11.19 2.93
N SER A 326 19.43 10.61 2.11
CA SER A 326 19.82 10.02 0.83
C SER A 326 20.32 11.06 -0.17
N ASP A 327 21.09 10.60 -1.15
CA ASP A 327 21.57 11.42 -2.27
C ASP A 327 20.40 12.15 -2.91
N LEU A 328 20.40 13.46 -2.70
CA LEU A 328 19.27 14.32 -2.98
C LEU A 328 18.87 14.30 -4.46
N TYR A 329 19.73 13.94 -5.41
CA TYR A 329 19.47 14.11 -6.84
C TYR A 329 19.86 12.90 -7.69
N SER A 330 19.55 11.68 -7.23
CA SER A 330 19.69 10.51 -8.10
C SER A 330 18.71 10.58 -9.29
N PRO A 331 19.18 10.39 -10.53
CA PRO A 331 18.31 10.36 -11.71
C PRO A 331 17.38 9.13 -11.70
N TYR A 332 17.69 8.11 -10.89
CA TYR A 332 16.91 6.89 -10.77
C TYR A 332 15.73 7.01 -9.79
N THR A 333 15.64 8.09 -9.00
CA THR A 333 14.62 8.24 -7.95
C THR A 333 13.19 8.17 -8.49
N ILE A 334 12.87 8.94 -9.54
CA ILE A 334 11.51 8.97 -10.13
C ILE A 334 11.17 7.62 -10.80
N PRO A 335 12.02 7.06 -11.69
CA PRO A 335 11.81 5.73 -12.25
C PRO A 335 11.60 4.64 -11.20
N HIS A 336 12.44 4.62 -10.15
CA HIS A 336 12.37 3.59 -9.11
C HIS A 336 11.11 3.76 -8.23
N LEU A 337 10.71 5.01 -7.92
CA LEU A 337 9.43 5.29 -7.28
C LEU A 337 8.25 4.80 -8.14
N ALA A 338 8.27 5.06 -9.46
CA ALA A 338 7.23 4.59 -10.36
C ALA A 338 7.16 3.06 -10.39
N CYS A 339 8.30 2.37 -10.50
CA CYS A 339 8.37 0.91 -10.42
C CYS A 339 7.81 0.38 -9.08
N SER A 340 8.18 1.00 -7.97
CA SER A 340 7.72 0.61 -6.63
C SER A 340 6.20 0.78 -6.47
N VAL A 341 5.65 1.91 -6.93
CA VAL A 341 4.19 2.15 -6.91
C VAL A 341 3.47 1.15 -7.80
N TYR A 342 3.97 0.89 -9.01
CA TYR A 342 3.37 -0.10 -9.92
C TYR A 342 3.35 -1.51 -9.33
N PHE A 343 4.48 -1.94 -8.75
CA PHE A 343 4.60 -3.22 -8.05
C PHE A 343 3.59 -3.33 -6.91
N GLN A 344 3.45 -2.27 -6.12
CA GLN A 344 2.51 -2.22 -5.02
C GLN A 344 1.05 -2.22 -5.51
N CYS A 345 0.73 -1.55 -6.62
CA CYS A 345 -0.60 -1.66 -7.24
C CYS A 345 -0.95 -3.11 -7.59
N LEU A 346 -0.03 -3.82 -8.26
CA LEU A 346 -0.21 -5.22 -8.63
C LEU A 346 -0.33 -6.13 -7.39
N SER A 347 0.35 -5.79 -6.29
CA SER A 347 0.28 -6.54 -5.03
C SER A 347 -0.99 -6.27 -4.22
N SER A 348 -1.37 -5.00 -4.06
CA SER A 348 -2.40 -4.57 -3.09
C SER A 348 -3.81 -4.51 -3.71
N ILE A 349 -3.92 -4.19 -5.00
CA ILE A 349 -5.21 -4.05 -5.70
C ILE A 349 -5.24 -4.78 -7.05
N PRO A 350 -4.82 -6.06 -7.12
CA PRO A 350 -4.68 -6.79 -8.39
C PRO A 350 -5.98 -6.86 -9.21
N ALA A 351 -7.15 -6.97 -8.57
CA ALA A 351 -8.42 -7.05 -9.30
C ALA A 351 -8.75 -5.77 -10.06
N LEU A 352 -8.45 -4.60 -9.48
CA LEU A 352 -8.68 -3.30 -10.13
C LEU A 352 -7.68 -3.06 -11.27
N VAL A 353 -6.41 -3.42 -11.06
CA VAL A 353 -5.39 -3.32 -12.13
C VAL A 353 -5.74 -4.26 -13.29
N ARG A 354 -6.26 -5.45 -12.99
CA ARG A 354 -6.73 -6.39 -14.00
C ARG A 354 -7.91 -5.84 -14.79
N GLU A 355 -8.92 -5.29 -14.11
CA GLU A 355 -10.08 -4.66 -14.75
C GLU A 355 -9.63 -3.52 -15.69
N TRP A 356 -8.76 -2.65 -15.18
CA TRP A 356 -8.13 -1.59 -15.97
C TRP A 356 -7.41 -2.13 -17.21
N TYR A 357 -6.55 -3.14 -17.03
CA TYR A 357 -5.74 -3.75 -18.09
C TYR A 357 -6.59 -4.29 -19.23
N HIS A 358 -7.67 -5.02 -18.93
CA HIS A 358 -8.55 -5.59 -19.96
C HIS A 358 -9.29 -4.50 -20.75
N ASN A 359 -9.54 -3.34 -20.13
CA ASN A 359 -10.20 -2.20 -20.76
C ASN A 359 -9.25 -1.32 -21.60
N GLN A 360 -7.93 -1.55 -21.57
CA GLN A 360 -6.97 -0.77 -22.36
C GLN A 360 -6.89 -1.20 -23.83
N ALA A 361 -6.37 -0.33 -24.69
CA ALA A 361 -6.05 -0.66 -26.07
C ALA A 361 -4.98 -1.75 -26.18
N LYS A 362 -5.01 -2.55 -27.25
CA LYS A 362 -4.10 -3.69 -27.45
C LYS A 362 -2.62 -3.33 -27.26
N ARG A 363 -2.18 -2.20 -27.82
CA ARG A 363 -0.79 -1.71 -27.72
C ARG A 363 -0.33 -1.52 -26.27
N ILE A 364 -1.17 -0.89 -25.44
CA ILE A 364 -0.88 -0.65 -24.01
C ILE A 364 -0.88 -1.99 -23.26
N ARG A 365 -1.86 -2.87 -23.54
CA ARG A 365 -1.90 -4.21 -22.94
C ARG A 365 -0.61 -4.99 -23.23
N ASP A 366 -0.19 -5.04 -24.48
CA ASP A 366 1.01 -5.80 -24.87
C ASP A 366 2.28 -5.25 -24.19
N ALA A 367 2.39 -3.92 -24.05
CA ALA A 367 3.51 -3.29 -23.34
C ALA A 367 3.51 -3.62 -21.84
N VAL A 368 2.36 -3.47 -21.19
CA VAL A 368 2.18 -3.79 -19.77
C VAL A 368 2.44 -5.27 -19.50
N ASP A 369 1.98 -6.15 -20.39
CA ASP A 369 2.18 -7.59 -20.31
C ASP A 369 3.67 -7.96 -20.36
N ARG A 370 4.43 -7.39 -21.31
CA ARG A 370 5.88 -7.60 -21.43
C ARG A 370 6.64 -7.18 -20.16
N VAL A 371 6.39 -5.97 -19.66
CA VAL A 371 7.08 -5.44 -18.47
C VAL A 371 6.73 -6.29 -17.24
N THR A 372 5.45 -6.61 -17.07
CA THR A 372 4.96 -7.37 -15.91
C THR A 372 5.53 -8.78 -15.92
N GLN A 373 5.44 -9.49 -17.04
CA GLN A 373 5.95 -10.85 -17.18
C GLN A 373 7.47 -10.93 -16.94
N LYS A 374 8.24 -9.96 -17.42
CA LYS A 374 9.71 -9.98 -17.33
C LYS A 374 10.23 -9.61 -15.94
N TYR A 375 9.68 -8.56 -15.32
CA TYR A 375 10.29 -7.96 -14.14
C TYR A 375 9.48 -8.12 -12.85
N VAL A 376 8.15 -8.25 -12.92
CA VAL A 376 7.27 -8.18 -11.74
C VAL A 376 6.70 -9.56 -11.38
N SER A 377 6.16 -10.28 -12.36
CA SER A 377 5.54 -11.59 -12.17
C SER A 377 6.45 -12.61 -11.49
N PRO A 378 7.75 -12.74 -11.82
CA PRO A 378 8.63 -13.71 -11.14
C PRO A 378 8.69 -13.48 -9.62
N ILE A 379 8.74 -12.22 -9.19
CA ILE A 379 8.82 -11.83 -7.77
C ILE A 379 7.50 -12.16 -7.07
N LEU A 380 6.37 -11.76 -7.65
CA LEU A 380 5.04 -11.99 -7.05
C LEU A 380 4.69 -13.47 -7.00
N ILE A 381 4.96 -14.21 -8.08
CA ILE A 381 4.75 -15.66 -8.13
C ILE A 381 5.56 -16.34 -7.02
N GLN A 382 6.84 -15.99 -6.88
CA GLN A 382 7.67 -16.60 -5.84
C GLN A 382 7.15 -16.29 -4.44
N ARG A 383 6.69 -15.05 -4.18
CA ARG A 383 6.07 -14.66 -2.91
C ARG A 383 4.82 -15.49 -2.60
N GLU A 384 3.94 -15.68 -3.57
CA GLU A 384 2.73 -16.50 -3.41
C GLU A 384 3.06 -17.99 -3.19
N LEU A 385 4.03 -18.53 -3.93
CA LEU A 385 4.49 -19.92 -3.77
C LEU A 385 5.06 -20.16 -2.37
N ASP A 386 5.85 -19.21 -1.86
CA ASP A 386 6.47 -19.29 -0.55
C ASP A 386 5.41 -19.15 0.56
N ALA A 387 4.52 -18.16 0.46
CA ALA A 387 3.40 -17.97 1.39
C ALA A 387 2.48 -19.20 1.47
N ALA A 388 2.12 -19.78 0.33
CA ALA A 388 1.30 -20.99 0.29
C ALA A 388 2.03 -22.20 0.91
N SER A 389 3.34 -22.32 0.71
CA SER A 389 4.12 -23.42 1.30
C SER A 389 4.25 -23.34 2.82
N ALA A 390 4.23 -22.14 3.40
CA ALA A 390 4.29 -21.90 4.84
C ALA A 390 3.01 -22.36 5.59
N LEU A 391 1.90 -22.59 4.87
CA LEU A 391 0.66 -23.12 5.47
C LEU A 391 0.83 -24.50 6.11
N LYS A 392 1.90 -25.23 5.76
CA LYS A 392 2.25 -26.52 6.38
C LYS A 392 2.53 -26.41 7.87
N ASP A 393 3.05 -25.28 8.33
CA ASP A 393 3.60 -25.11 9.68
C ASP A 393 2.55 -24.62 10.70
N ILE A 394 1.39 -24.15 10.24
CA ILE A 394 0.34 -23.54 11.08
C ILE A 394 -0.59 -24.61 11.71
N SER A 395 -0.67 -25.78 11.11
CA SER A 395 -1.55 -26.89 11.54
C SER A 395 -0.91 -27.79 12.62
N VAL A 396 -0.49 -27.20 13.74
CA VAL A 396 0.16 -27.91 14.87
C VAL A 396 -0.80 -28.89 15.61
N GLY A 397 -2.12 -28.80 15.37
CA GLY A 397 -3.12 -29.71 15.96
C GLY A 397 -3.65 -30.82 15.04
N GLU A 398 -3.34 -30.80 13.74
CA GLU A 398 -3.88 -31.71 12.70
C GLU A 398 -2.76 -32.18 11.74
N ALA A 399 -1.62 -32.60 12.31
CA ALA A 399 -0.45 -32.96 11.53
C ALA A 399 -0.77 -34.04 10.47
N GLY A 400 -0.66 -33.69 9.19
CA GLY A 400 -0.76 -34.62 8.05
C GLY A 400 -2.07 -34.60 7.25
N LEU A 401 -3.11 -33.89 7.70
CA LEU A 401 -4.38 -33.82 6.96
C LEU A 401 -4.31 -32.84 5.78
N PHE A 402 -3.60 -31.72 5.89
CA PHE A 402 -3.47 -30.72 4.84
C PHE A 402 -2.02 -30.47 4.46
N ASN A 403 -1.67 -30.59 3.18
CA ASN A 403 -0.30 -30.47 2.69
C ASN A 403 -0.26 -29.61 1.42
N VAL A 404 0.54 -28.54 1.43
CA VAL A 404 0.71 -27.65 0.27
C VAL A 404 2.13 -27.76 -0.28
N LYS A 405 2.26 -28.20 -1.54
CA LYS A 405 3.53 -28.30 -2.27
C LYS A 405 3.66 -27.16 -3.26
N LYS A 406 4.84 -26.53 -3.29
CA LYS A 406 5.19 -25.53 -4.30
C LYS A 406 6.00 -26.17 -5.42
N HIS A 407 5.74 -25.75 -6.65
CA HIS A 407 6.47 -26.17 -7.84
C HIS A 407 6.94 -24.90 -8.59
N SER A 408 8.11 -24.41 -8.21
CA SER A 408 8.62 -23.12 -8.73
C SER A 408 8.88 -23.12 -10.24
N ASN A 409 9.28 -24.24 -10.82
CA ASN A 409 9.57 -24.32 -12.26
C ASN A 409 8.28 -24.26 -13.12
N THR A 410 7.18 -24.84 -12.64
CA THR A 410 5.89 -24.84 -13.35
C THR A 410 4.96 -23.72 -12.90
N ARG A 411 5.34 -22.96 -11.86
CA ARG A 411 4.53 -21.92 -11.19
C ARG A 411 3.23 -22.49 -10.63
N GLU A 412 3.31 -23.68 -10.04
CA GLU A 412 2.14 -24.41 -9.54
C GLU A 412 2.17 -24.57 -8.02
N ILE A 413 0.98 -24.52 -7.43
CA ILE A 413 0.72 -24.82 -6.03
C ILE A 413 -0.20 -26.02 -5.98
N THR A 414 0.26 -27.11 -5.39
CA THR A 414 -0.53 -28.33 -5.22
C THR A 414 -0.98 -28.44 -3.77
N ALA A 415 -2.28 -28.34 -3.51
CA ALA A 415 -2.82 -28.55 -2.17
C ALA A 415 -3.54 -29.91 -2.09
N ILE A 416 -3.15 -30.69 -1.08
CA ILE A 416 -3.69 -32.02 -0.78
C ILE A 416 -4.41 -31.95 0.56
N TYR A 417 -5.67 -32.36 0.58
CA TYR A 417 -6.46 -32.50 1.79
C TYR A 417 -6.93 -33.95 1.93
N ASN A 418 -6.46 -34.62 2.98
CA ASN A 418 -6.82 -35.99 3.35
C ASN A 418 -7.94 -35.92 4.39
N ILE A 419 -9.05 -36.63 4.14
CA ILE A 419 -10.23 -36.69 5.01
C ILE A 419 -10.58 -38.16 5.19
N GLU A 420 -10.27 -38.73 6.36
CA GLU A 420 -10.55 -40.13 6.70
C GLU A 420 -10.10 -41.12 5.61
N THR A 421 -11.03 -41.58 4.76
CA THR A 421 -10.81 -42.55 3.66
C THR A 421 -10.66 -41.90 2.27
N SER A 422 -10.80 -40.58 2.18
CA SER A 422 -10.89 -39.81 0.93
C SER A 422 -9.74 -38.81 0.80
N ARG A 423 -9.32 -38.53 -0.44
CA ARG A 423 -8.24 -37.57 -0.76
C ARG A 423 -8.67 -36.61 -1.84
N VAL A 424 -8.54 -35.32 -1.54
CA VAL A 424 -8.77 -34.21 -2.47
C VAL A 424 -7.44 -33.56 -2.82
N GLU A 425 -7.21 -33.35 -4.11
CA GLU A 425 -6.03 -32.69 -4.62
C GLU A 425 -6.39 -31.65 -5.68
N ILE A 426 -5.85 -30.44 -5.48
CA ILE A 426 -6.02 -29.30 -6.38
C ILE A 426 -4.65 -28.77 -6.78
N CYS A 427 -4.55 -28.34 -8.04
CA CYS A 427 -3.37 -27.68 -8.58
C CYS A 427 -3.78 -26.27 -9.04
N ILE A 428 -3.13 -25.24 -8.48
CA ILE A 428 -3.30 -23.85 -8.90
C ILE A 428 -2.07 -23.47 -9.71
N ARG A 429 -2.24 -23.22 -11.02
CA ARG A 429 -1.18 -22.79 -11.94
C ARG A 429 -1.25 -21.27 -12.13
N LEU A 430 -0.16 -20.58 -11.79
CA LEU A 430 -0.03 -19.15 -12.00
C LEU A 430 0.46 -18.85 -13.43
N PRO A 431 -0.19 -17.90 -14.14
CA PRO A 431 0.22 -17.51 -15.48
C PRO A 431 1.55 -16.75 -15.46
N VAL A 432 2.22 -16.69 -16.62
CA VAL A 432 3.49 -15.96 -16.80
C VAL A 432 3.40 -14.48 -16.46
N ASN A 433 2.24 -13.88 -16.67
CA ASN A 433 1.94 -12.47 -16.45
C ASN A 433 1.08 -12.24 -15.18
N TYR A 434 1.18 -13.13 -14.19
CA TYR A 434 0.49 -12.94 -12.91
C TYR A 434 0.90 -11.60 -12.26
N PRO A 435 -0.03 -10.78 -11.75
CA PRO A 435 -1.45 -11.04 -11.53
C PRO A 435 -2.40 -10.50 -12.63
N LEU A 436 -1.93 -10.13 -13.83
CA LEU A 436 -2.80 -9.61 -14.90
C LEU A 436 -3.76 -10.67 -15.45
N SER A 437 -3.29 -11.90 -15.66
CA SER A 437 -4.16 -13.04 -16.01
C SER A 437 -4.55 -13.85 -14.78
N TYR A 438 -5.71 -14.50 -14.82
CA TYR A 438 -6.22 -15.25 -13.67
C TYR A 438 -5.42 -16.54 -13.49
N ALA A 439 -5.27 -16.97 -12.24
CA ALA A 439 -4.72 -18.29 -11.94
C ALA A 439 -5.65 -19.38 -12.47
N ASN A 440 -5.08 -20.40 -13.11
CA ASN A 440 -5.84 -21.57 -13.52
C ASN A 440 -5.93 -22.56 -12.35
N ILE A 441 -7.11 -23.14 -12.14
CA ILE A 441 -7.34 -24.11 -11.07
C ILE A 441 -7.72 -25.43 -11.73
N GLU A 442 -6.82 -26.40 -11.63
CA GLU A 442 -6.94 -27.74 -12.18
C GLU A 442 -7.20 -28.75 -11.05
N CYS A 443 -8.08 -29.71 -11.33
CA CYS A 443 -8.32 -30.85 -10.45
C CYS A 443 -7.38 -31.99 -10.85
N THR A 444 -6.58 -32.49 -9.91
CA THR A 444 -5.73 -33.65 -10.15
C THR A 444 -6.30 -34.93 -9.54
N HIS A 445 -7.02 -34.85 -8.40
CA HIS A 445 -7.61 -36.03 -7.76
C HIS A 445 -8.81 -35.71 -6.84
N HIS A 446 -9.94 -36.41 -6.98
CA HIS A 446 -11.07 -36.33 -6.05
C HIS A 446 -11.76 -37.71 -5.92
N VAL A 447 -11.33 -38.51 -4.94
CA VAL A 447 -11.96 -39.82 -4.66
C VAL A 447 -12.82 -39.68 -3.41
N GLY A 448 -14.07 -40.18 -3.48
CA GLY A 448 -15.02 -40.20 -2.35
C GLY A 448 -16.14 -39.16 -2.39
N PHE A 449 -16.22 -38.32 -3.44
CA PHE A 449 -17.21 -37.22 -3.54
C PHE A 449 -18.01 -37.26 -4.83
N THR A 450 -19.23 -36.72 -4.80
CA THR A 450 -20.06 -36.57 -6.01
C THR A 450 -19.53 -35.45 -6.91
N LYS A 451 -19.80 -35.55 -8.23
CA LYS A 451 -19.42 -34.52 -9.20
C LYS A 451 -20.01 -33.14 -8.86
N ASP A 452 -21.21 -33.09 -8.30
CA ASP A 452 -21.89 -31.83 -7.96
C ASP A 452 -21.25 -31.14 -6.75
N GLN A 453 -20.94 -31.90 -5.69
CA GLN A 453 -20.20 -31.36 -4.53
C GLN A 453 -18.84 -30.82 -4.97
N TRP A 454 -18.16 -31.55 -5.86
CA TRP A 454 -16.87 -31.14 -6.39
C TRP A 454 -16.96 -29.84 -7.22
N ASN A 455 -17.89 -29.78 -8.17
CA ASN A 455 -18.10 -28.59 -8.99
C ASN A 455 -18.42 -27.36 -8.14
N LYS A 456 -19.18 -27.53 -7.06
CA LYS A 456 -19.45 -26.47 -6.09
C LYS A 456 -18.17 -26.02 -5.37
N TRP A 457 -17.38 -26.93 -4.81
CA TRP A 457 -16.12 -26.54 -4.13
C TRP A 457 -15.13 -25.86 -5.07
N MET A 458 -15.09 -26.26 -6.34
CA MET A 458 -14.29 -25.59 -7.36
C MET A 458 -14.79 -24.20 -7.70
N LEU A 459 -16.10 -24.02 -7.82
CA LEU A 459 -16.69 -22.71 -8.00
C LEU A 459 -16.39 -21.80 -6.80
N GLN A 460 -16.50 -22.31 -5.56
CA GLN A 460 -16.18 -21.56 -4.34
C GLN A 460 -14.73 -21.07 -4.35
N LEU A 461 -13.77 -21.96 -4.63
CA LEU A 461 -12.35 -21.61 -4.66
C LEU A 461 -12.04 -20.60 -5.79
N LYS A 462 -12.57 -20.82 -7.00
CA LYS A 462 -12.43 -19.88 -8.12
C LYS A 462 -12.98 -18.51 -7.76
N THR A 463 -14.19 -18.47 -7.20
CA THR A 463 -14.86 -17.23 -6.80
C THR A 463 -14.05 -16.48 -5.75
N ASN A 464 -13.54 -17.19 -4.73
CA ASN A 464 -12.74 -16.58 -3.67
C ASN A 464 -11.43 -15.98 -4.21
N LEU A 465 -10.68 -16.73 -5.02
CA LEU A 465 -9.40 -16.29 -5.59
C LEU A 465 -9.55 -15.21 -6.68
N MET A 466 -10.70 -15.16 -7.38
CA MET A 466 -10.94 -14.19 -8.46
C MET A 466 -11.59 -12.89 -7.97
N GLN A 467 -12.47 -12.95 -6.97
CA GLN A 467 -13.29 -11.80 -6.56
C GLN A 467 -12.72 -11.03 -5.36
N ASN A 468 -11.98 -11.71 -4.49
CA ASN A 468 -11.33 -11.07 -3.36
C ASN A 468 -9.90 -10.74 -3.79
N ASN A 469 -9.43 -9.53 -3.48
CA ASN A 469 -8.00 -9.19 -3.50
C ASN A 469 -7.29 -9.99 -2.37
N GLY A 470 -7.44 -11.31 -2.36
CA GLY A 470 -7.04 -12.21 -1.31
C GLY A 470 -5.84 -13.03 -1.75
N ASP A 471 -4.97 -13.30 -0.79
CA ASP A 471 -3.77 -14.11 -1.00
C ASP A 471 -4.17 -15.56 -1.27
N ILE A 472 -3.38 -16.28 -2.07
CA ILE A 472 -3.71 -17.67 -2.43
C ILE A 472 -3.76 -18.55 -1.18
N SER A 473 -2.92 -18.24 -0.19
CA SER A 473 -2.89 -18.91 1.10
C SER A 473 -4.24 -18.81 1.85
N ASP A 474 -4.85 -17.63 1.86
CA ASP A 474 -6.14 -17.39 2.51
C ASP A 474 -7.27 -18.16 1.79
N GLY A 475 -7.26 -18.13 0.46
CA GLY A 475 -8.21 -18.87 -0.35
C GLY A 475 -8.14 -20.38 -0.10
N LEU A 476 -6.94 -20.94 0.03
CA LEU A 476 -6.71 -22.34 0.37
C LEU A 476 -7.20 -22.69 1.78
N LEU A 477 -7.00 -21.81 2.76
CA LEU A 477 -7.46 -22.02 4.14
C LEU A 477 -9.00 -22.00 4.23
N ILE A 478 -9.64 -21.02 3.59
CA ILE A 478 -11.11 -20.93 3.51
C ILE A 478 -11.68 -22.17 2.81
N TRP A 479 -11.03 -22.62 1.74
CA TRP A 479 -11.41 -23.84 1.03
C TRP A 479 -11.33 -25.09 1.93
N LYS A 480 -10.22 -25.28 2.65
CA LYS A 480 -10.08 -26.37 3.64
C LYS A 480 -11.21 -26.33 4.66
N GLN A 481 -11.47 -25.17 5.26
CA GLN A 481 -12.49 -25.02 6.29
C GLN A 481 -13.91 -25.24 5.75
N ASN A 482 -14.19 -24.82 4.52
CA ASN A 482 -15.47 -25.08 3.85
C ASN A 482 -15.72 -26.57 3.65
N ILE A 483 -14.72 -27.33 3.21
CA ILE A 483 -14.85 -28.79 3.07
C ILE A 483 -15.12 -29.42 4.44
N ALA A 484 -14.33 -29.08 5.46
CA ALA A 484 -14.49 -29.62 6.81
C ALA A 484 -15.91 -29.36 7.38
N LYS A 485 -16.43 -28.14 7.21
CA LYS A 485 -17.79 -27.79 7.66
C LYS A 485 -18.89 -28.46 6.84
N THR A 486 -18.66 -28.72 5.56
CA THR A 486 -19.60 -29.48 4.71
C THR A 486 -19.75 -30.90 5.25
N MET A 487 -18.65 -31.51 5.70
CA MET A 487 -18.67 -32.84 6.32
C MET A 487 -19.38 -32.87 7.68
N GLN A 488 -19.38 -31.75 8.40
CA GLN A 488 -20.16 -31.59 9.65
C GLN A 488 -21.67 -31.40 9.38
N GLY A 489 -22.12 -31.40 8.13
CA GLY A 489 -23.53 -31.23 7.77
C GLY A 489 -24.03 -29.78 7.87
N ILE A 490 -23.13 -28.79 7.92
CA ILE A 490 -23.52 -27.38 7.96
C ILE A 490 -23.99 -26.96 6.56
N GLU A 491 -25.18 -26.38 6.49
CA GLU A 491 -25.75 -25.90 5.23
C GLU A 491 -24.99 -24.69 4.67
N GLU A 492 -24.76 -24.73 3.35
CA GLU A 492 -24.09 -23.69 2.58
C GLU A 492 -25.00 -22.50 2.22
N CYS A 493 -24.40 -21.34 1.94
CA CYS A 493 -25.11 -20.20 1.38
C CYS A 493 -25.59 -20.50 -0.04
N SER A 494 -26.87 -20.25 -0.34
CA SER A 494 -27.43 -20.55 -1.67
C SER A 494 -27.10 -19.53 -2.78
N ILE A 495 -26.23 -18.54 -2.51
CA ILE A 495 -25.74 -17.56 -3.51
C ILE A 495 -24.29 -17.85 -3.88
N CYS A 496 -23.40 -17.87 -2.89
CA CYS A 496 -21.96 -18.10 -3.13
C CYS A 496 -21.57 -19.57 -3.06
N TYR A 497 -22.49 -20.44 -2.63
CA TYR A 497 -22.27 -21.85 -2.35
C TYR A 497 -21.26 -22.13 -1.21
N CYS A 498 -20.65 -21.14 -0.57
CA CYS A 498 -19.73 -21.34 0.56
C CYS A 498 -20.46 -21.51 1.90
N ILE A 499 -19.85 -22.20 2.87
CA ILE A 499 -20.31 -22.21 4.26
C ILE A 499 -19.67 -21.06 5.03
N LEU A 500 -18.38 -20.84 4.83
CA LEU A 500 -17.64 -19.69 5.33
C LEU A 500 -17.52 -18.65 4.22
N HIS A 501 -18.05 -17.47 4.48
CA HIS A 501 -17.77 -16.30 3.66
C HIS A 501 -16.30 -15.88 3.83
N ALA A 502 -15.80 -15.00 2.96
CA ALA A 502 -14.45 -14.46 3.06
C ALA A 502 -14.15 -13.74 4.40
N ASN A 503 -15.20 -13.35 5.15
CA ASN A 503 -15.12 -12.73 6.48
C ASN A 503 -15.16 -13.78 7.61
N ASN A 504 -15.01 -15.08 7.28
CA ASN A 504 -15.20 -16.22 8.18
C ASN A 504 -16.59 -16.33 8.82
N GLU A 505 -17.61 -15.75 8.18
CA GLU A 505 -18.99 -15.82 8.65
C GLU A 505 -19.77 -17.02 8.10
N LEU A 506 -20.66 -17.55 8.93
CA LEU A 506 -21.63 -18.59 8.57
C LEU A 506 -22.91 -18.00 7.97
N PRO A 507 -23.64 -18.73 7.12
CA PRO A 507 -24.90 -18.25 6.55
C PRO A 507 -25.99 -18.26 7.63
N LYS A 508 -26.33 -17.06 8.12
CA LYS A 508 -27.31 -16.85 9.21
C LYS A 508 -28.72 -16.55 8.69
N ARG A 509 -28.85 -15.89 7.52
CA ARG A 509 -30.15 -15.43 6.99
C ARG A 509 -30.89 -16.57 6.31
N THR A 510 -32.13 -16.80 6.70
CA THR A 510 -32.94 -17.92 6.19
C THR A 510 -34.21 -17.38 5.53
N CYS A 511 -34.48 -17.80 4.29
CA CYS A 511 -35.73 -17.45 3.61
C CYS A 511 -36.93 -18.08 4.31
N ARG A 512 -37.98 -17.30 4.59
CA ARG A 512 -39.18 -17.80 5.28
C ARG A 512 -39.93 -18.87 4.48
N THR A 513 -39.94 -18.73 3.15
CA THR A 513 -40.65 -19.61 2.21
C THR A 513 -39.89 -20.90 1.91
N CYS A 514 -38.67 -20.81 1.38
CA CYS A 514 -37.92 -21.99 0.92
C CYS A 514 -36.88 -22.51 1.92
N LYS A 515 -36.75 -21.88 3.09
CA LYS A 515 -35.83 -22.25 4.19
C LYS A 515 -34.34 -22.31 3.82
N LYS A 516 -33.96 -21.85 2.63
CA LYS A 516 -32.55 -21.75 2.22
C LYS A 516 -31.82 -20.67 3.01
N LYS A 517 -30.53 -20.93 3.29
CA LYS A 517 -29.65 -20.05 4.06
C LYS A 517 -28.74 -19.20 3.18
N PHE A 518 -28.38 -18.03 3.69
CA PHE A 518 -27.56 -17.04 3.00
C PHE A 518 -26.62 -16.34 3.98
N HIS A 519 -25.42 -16.00 3.52
CA HIS A 519 -24.60 -14.98 4.19
C HIS A 519 -25.28 -13.63 4.05
N ASP A 520 -25.12 -12.78 5.07
CA ASP A 520 -25.61 -11.41 5.06
C ASP A 520 -25.09 -10.66 3.83
N ALA A 521 -23.76 -10.60 3.65
CA ALA A 521 -23.09 -10.02 2.48
C ALA A 521 -23.65 -10.49 1.13
N CYS A 522 -23.86 -11.80 0.97
CA CYS A 522 -24.28 -12.37 -0.30
C CYS A 522 -25.73 -11.99 -0.66
N LEU A 523 -26.64 -12.16 0.30
CA LEU A 523 -28.05 -11.82 0.11
C LEU A 523 -28.22 -10.32 -0.16
N PHE A 524 -27.40 -9.54 0.49
CA PHE A 524 -27.40 -8.11 0.39
C PHE A 524 -26.94 -7.62 -1.00
N ARG A 525 -25.80 -8.11 -1.49
CA ARG A 525 -25.30 -7.84 -2.85
C ARG A 525 -26.32 -8.24 -3.92
N TRP A 526 -27.06 -9.32 -3.68
CA TRP A 526 -28.15 -9.74 -4.54
C TRP A 526 -29.30 -8.72 -4.58
N PHE A 527 -29.76 -8.22 -3.43
CA PHE A 527 -30.82 -7.19 -3.40
C PHE A 527 -30.40 -5.91 -4.13
N ARG A 528 -29.15 -5.48 -3.97
CA ARG A 528 -28.61 -4.29 -4.64
C ARG A 528 -28.54 -4.45 -6.16
N SER A 529 -28.07 -5.61 -6.64
CA SER A 529 -27.97 -5.88 -8.08
C SER A 529 -29.33 -6.13 -8.75
N SER A 530 -30.28 -6.70 -8.03
CA SER A 530 -31.63 -6.99 -8.54
C SER A 530 -32.65 -5.86 -8.33
N ASN A 531 -32.29 -4.85 -7.53
CA ASN A 531 -33.14 -3.75 -7.10
C ASN A 531 -34.48 -4.20 -6.45
N LYS A 532 -34.50 -5.41 -5.88
CA LYS A 532 -35.68 -6.05 -5.28
C LYS A 532 -35.28 -6.93 -4.10
N SER A 533 -36.05 -6.88 -3.01
CA SER A 533 -35.85 -7.71 -1.80
C SER A 533 -36.47 -9.11 -1.94
N THR A 534 -36.19 -9.79 -3.06
CA THR A 534 -36.73 -11.13 -3.36
C THR A 534 -35.67 -12.21 -3.19
N CYS A 535 -36.05 -13.34 -2.61
CA CYS A 535 -35.19 -14.51 -2.44
C CYS A 535 -34.54 -14.94 -3.77
N PRO A 536 -33.21 -15.06 -3.85
CA PRO A 536 -32.52 -15.50 -5.06
C PRO A 536 -32.98 -16.88 -5.55
N HIS A 537 -33.45 -17.73 -4.64
CA HIS A 537 -33.82 -19.10 -4.95
C HIS A 537 -35.30 -19.24 -5.36
N CYS A 538 -36.24 -18.76 -4.53
CA CYS A 538 -37.67 -18.96 -4.77
C CYS A 538 -38.40 -17.70 -5.26
N ARG A 539 -37.71 -16.56 -5.38
CA ARG A 539 -38.26 -15.25 -5.81
C ARG A 539 -39.38 -14.68 -4.93
N ALA A 540 -39.74 -15.32 -3.82
CA ALA A 540 -40.64 -14.76 -2.82
C ALA A 540 -40.00 -13.54 -2.14
N ASN A 541 -40.81 -12.62 -1.63
CA ASN A 541 -40.31 -11.54 -0.78
C ASN A 541 -39.65 -12.11 0.47
N PHE A 542 -38.46 -11.61 0.78
CA PHE A 542 -37.58 -12.21 1.77
C PHE A 542 -38.01 -11.96 3.22
#